data_AF-A0A8J3CVC6-F1
#
_entry.id   AF-A0A8J3CVC6-F1
#
_cell.length_a   1.000
_cell.length_b   1.000
_cell.length_c   1.000
_cell.angle_alpha   90.00
_cell.angle_beta   90.00
_cell.angle_gamma   90.00
#
_symmetry.space_group_name_H-M   'P 1'
#
loop_
_entity.id
_entity.type
_entity.pdbx_description
1 polymer ?
#
loop_
_entity_poly.entity_id
_entity_poly.type
_entity_poly.pdbx_seq_one_letter_code
_entity_poly.pdbx_strand_id
1 'polypeptide(L)'
;MIYIMVVPFYAHFAVLHFLDVSERVDIPFLNFVWKVVSITLIPATLGLLANTLYPSIANKVKGIVKIGGTSVLVVAFGVILVDQIPVLKLHFRVLFGITLAMNLVTLIAAIALTRMMKLAPKERVAIGIEHIMRQEGTAIYIAVTIFASREMSLPMIMNTPVALIVGIALVVVSRRYLNRKLSVSV
;
A
#
# COMPACT_ATOMS: atom_id res chain seq x y z
N MET A 1 -11.83 6.26 1.01
CA MET A 1 -13.10 5.52 0.79
C MET A 1 -13.25 5.04 -0.64
N ILE A 2 -12.92 5.85 -1.66
CA ILE A 2 -12.94 5.45 -3.08
C ILE A 2 -12.15 4.16 -3.34
N TYR A 3 -10.93 4.05 -2.80
CA TYR A 3 -10.09 2.84 -2.94
C TYR A 3 -10.80 1.54 -2.53
N ILE A 4 -11.56 1.54 -1.43
CA ILE A 4 -12.27 0.35 -0.92
C ILE A 4 -13.35 -0.11 -1.90
N MET A 5 -13.95 0.83 -2.64
CA MET A 5 -14.92 0.51 -3.68
C MET A 5 -14.24 0.12 -4.99
N VAL A 6 -13.10 0.71 -5.35
CA VAL A 6 -12.45 0.46 -6.65
C VAL A 6 -11.62 -0.82 -6.66
N VAL A 7 -10.88 -1.12 -5.58
CA VAL A 7 -9.96 -2.26 -5.54
C VAL A 7 -10.64 -3.61 -5.74
N PRO A 8 -11.80 -3.90 -5.13
CA PRO A 8 -12.47 -5.16 -5.35
C PRO A 8 -12.76 -5.44 -6.84
N PHE A 9 -13.18 -4.40 -7.57
CA PHE A 9 -13.48 -4.50 -9.00
C PHE A 9 -12.19 -4.65 -9.80
N TYR A 10 -11.22 -3.76 -9.57
CA TYR A 10 -9.96 -3.78 -10.28
C TYR A 10 -9.21 -5.11 -10.11
N ALA A 11 -9.10 -5.61 -8.87
CA ALA A 11 -8.41 -6.86 -8.60
C ALA A 11 -9.14 -8.08 -9.18
N HIS A 12 -10.48 -8.11 -9.14
CA HIS A 12 -11.26 -9.20 -9.75
C HIS A 12 -11.05 -9.26 -11.27
N PHE A 13 -11.15 -8.11 -11.96
CA PHE A 13 -10.92 -8.05 -13.41
C PHE A 13 -9.46 -8.31 -13.79
N ALA A 14 -8.50 -7.84 -13.00
CA ALA A 14 -7.08 -8.12 -13.23
C ALA A 14 -6.81 -9.63 -13.16
N VAL A 15 -7.36 -10.33 -12.17
CA VAL A 15 -7.22 -11.79 -12.07
C VAL A 15 -7.86 -12.51 -13.25
N LEU A 16 -9.06 -12.10 -13.68
CA LEU A 16 -9.68 -12.68 -14.88
C LEU A 16 -8.87 -12.45 -16.16
N HIS A 17 -8.12 -11.36 -16.24
CA HIS A 17 -7.31 -11.01 -17.41
C HIS A 17 -5.93 -11.69 -17.39
N PHE A 18 -5.27 -11.75 -16.23
CA PHE A 18 -3.88 -12.18 -16.10
C PHE A 18 -3.70 -13.63 -15.61
N LEU A 19 -4.69 -14.24 -14.93
CA LEU A 19 -4.60 -15.65 -14.53
C LEU A 19 -5.27 -16.57 -15.55
N ASP A 20 -4.56 -17.62 -15.92
CA ASP A 20 -5.07 -18.71 -16.73
C ASP A 20 -6.17 -19.50 -16.01
N VAL A 21 -7.03 -20.16 -16.78
CA VAL A 21 -8.25 -20.82 -16.27
C VAL A 21 -7.94 -21.86 -15.17
N SER A 22 -6.77 -22.50 -15.20
CA SER A 22 -6.34 -23.49 -14.21
C SER A 22 -5.88 -22.89 -12.87
N GLU A 23 -5.56 -21.60 -12.82
CA GLU A 23 -5.11 -20.90 -11.59
C GLU A 23 -6.21 -19.99 -11.01
N ARG A 24 -7.38 -19.93 -11.66
CA ARG A 24 -8.50 -19.11 -11.20
C ARG A 24 -9.14 -19.75 -9.98
N VAL A 25 -8.95 -19.11 -8.83
CA VAL A 25 -9.83 -19.33 -7.68
C VAL A 25 -11.19 -18.70 -8.03
N ASP A 26 -12.21 -19.55 -8.19
CA ASP A 26 -13.55 -19.11 -8.58
C ASP A 26 -14.25 -18.48 -7.36
N ILE A 27 -14.00 -17.20 -7.13
CA ILE A 27 -14.55 -16.45 -6.01
C ILE A 27 -15.69 -15.59 -6.55
N PRO A 28 -16.94 -15.82 -6.11
CA PRO A 28 -18.06 -14.99 -6.49
C PRO A 28 -17.75 -13.52 -6.20
N PHE A 29 -17.95 -12.66 -7.20
CA PHE A 29 -17.60 -11.24 -7.13
C PHE A 29 -18.09 -10.56 -5.84
N LEU A 30 -19.35 -10.83 -5.46
CA LEU A 30 -19.95 -10.24 -4.25
C LEU A 30 -19.23 -10.68 -2.96
N ASN A 31 -18.76 -11.92 -2.89
CA ASN A 31 -17.98 -12.43 -1.77
C ASN A 31 -16.59 -11.75 -1.70
N PHE A 32 -15.96 -11.51 -2.85
CA PHE A 32 -14.69 -10.79 -2.93
C PHE A 32 -14.82 -9.38 -2.37
N VAL A 33 -15.82 -8.63 -2.85
CA VAL A 33 -16.15 -7.28 -2.37
C VAL A 33 -16.42 -7.29 -0.87
N TRP A 34 -17.25 -8.22 -0.39
CA TRP A 34 -17.60 -8.30 1.03
C TRP A 34 -16.37 -8.57 1.92
N LYS A 35 -15.46 -9.47 1.54
CA LYS A 35 -14.23 -9.75 2.29
C LYS A 35 -13.33 -8.52 2.40
N VAL A 36 -13.15 -7.76 1.31
CA VAL A 36 -12.31 -6.55 1.33
C VAL A 36 -12.97 -5.42 2.11
N VAL A 37 -14.28 -5.21 1.95
CA VAL A 37 -15.02 -4.18 2.68
C VAL A 37 -15.05 -4.49 4.18
N SER A 38 -15.33 -5.74 4.55
CA SER A 38 -15.45 -6.13 5.96
C SER A 38 -14.13 -6.00 6.73
N ILE A 39 -12.98 -6.30 6.12
CA ILE A 39 -11.69 -6.17 6.81
C ILE A 39 -11.17 -4.71 6.87
N THR A 40 -11.60 -3.84 5.95
CA THR A 40 -11.08 -2.46 5.87
C THR A 40 -12.05 -1.42 6.43
N LEU A 41 -13.30 -1.44 5.96
CA LEU A 41 -14.28 -0.39 6.25
C LEU A 41 -14.90 -0.55 7.63
N ILE A 42 -15.26 -1.77 8.03
CA ILE A 42 -15.91 -2.02 9.32
C ILE A 42 -14.98 -1.62 10.48
N PRO A 43 -13.72 -2.08 10.57
CA PRO A 43 -12.85 -1.72 11.69
C PRO A 43 -12.51 -0.23 11.70
N ALA A 44 -12.30 0.38 10.53
CA ALA A 44 -12.04 1.81 10.43
C ALA A 44 -13.24 2.64 10.91
N THR A 45 -14.45 2.30 10.47
CA THR A 45 -15.68 3.01 10.85
C THR A 45 -15.96 2.84 12.35
N LEU A 46 -15.79 1.63 12.89
CA LEU A 46 -15.91 1.39 14.33
C LEU A 46 -14.88 2.19 15.13
N GLY A 47 -13.63 2.27 14.67
CA GLY A 47 -12.58 3.06 15.30
C GLY A 47 -12.89 4.56 15.30
N LEU A 48 -13.38 5.08 14.17
CA LEU A 48 -13.84 6.47 14.07
C LEU A 48 -15.04 6.73 14.98
N LEU A 49 -16.04 5.84 14.98
CA LEU A 49 -17.23 5.96 15.81
C LEU A 49 -16.89 5.94 17.30
N ALA A 50 -16.04 5.00 17.72
CA ALA A 50 -15.55 4.94 19.10
C ALA A 50 -14.81 6.22 19.51
N ASN A 51 -14.01 6.80 18.60
CA ASN A 51 -13.34 8.07 18.85
C ASN A 51 -14.32 9.26 18.96
N THR A 52 -15.44 9.23 18.23
CA THR A 52 -16.49 10.27 18.33
C THR A 52 -17.35 10.14 19.59
N LEU A 53 -17.73 8.92 19.97
CA LEU A 53 -18.63 8.67 21.10
C LEU A 53 -17.90 8.65 22.45
N TYR A 54 -16.66 8.12 22.48
CA TYR A 54 -15.88 7.92 23.71
C TYR A 54 -14.41 8.34 23.54
N PRO A 55 -14.12 9.64 23.28
CA PRO A 55 -12.78 10.13 22.95
C PRO A 55 -11.73 9.85 24.05
N SER A 56 -12.13 9.89 25.32
CA SER A 56 -11.21 9.60 26.45
C SER A 56 -10.73 8.14 26.45
N ILE A 57 -11.61 7.19 26.14
CA ILE A 57 -11.27 5.77 26.03
C ILE A 57 -10.45 5.54 24.77
N ALA A 58 -10.88 6.09 23.63
CA ALA A 58 -10.20 5.97 22.35
C ALA A 58 -8.74 6.44 22.43
N ASN A 59 -8.47 7.58 23.08
CA ASN A 59 -7.11 8.08 23.26
C ASN A 59 -6.24 7.16 24.13
N LYS A 60 -6.79 6.53 25.17
CA LYS A 60 -6.06 5.58 26.02
C LYS A 60 -5.68 4.31 25.26
N VAL A 61 -6.59 3.76 24.45
CA VAL A 61 -6.35 2.49 23.74
C VAL A 61 -5.62 2.67 22.41
N LYS A 62 -5.60 3.87 21.83
CA LYS A 62 -4.97 4.18 20.54
C LYS A 62 -3.54 3.66 20.42
N GLY A 63 -2.72 3.82 21.46
CA GLY A 63 -1.33 3.34 21.49
C GLY A 63 -1.25 1.82 21.41
N ILE A 64 -2.06 1.12 22.21
CA ILE A 64 -2.12 -0.34 22.27
C ILE A 64 -2.60 -0.91 20.94
N VAL A 65 -3.68 -0.35 20.37
CA VAL A 65 -4.23 -0.78 19.08
C VAL A 65 -3.22 -0.57 17.96
N LYS A 66 -2.51 0.57 17.95
CA LYS A 66 -1.46 0.85 16.98
C LYS A 66 -0.36 -0.20 17.04
N ILE A 67 0.18 -0.48 18.24
CA ILE A 67 1.24 -1.46 18.43
C ILE A 67 0.73 -2.85 18.03
N GLY A 68 -0.43 -3.27 18.50
CA GLY A 68 -1.03 -4.56 18.14
C GLY A 68 -1.19 -4.74 16.63
N GLY A 69 -1.74 -3.73 15.94
CA GLY A 69 -1.90 -3.76 14.48
C GLY A 69 -0.56 -3.83 13.74
N THR A 70 0.43 -3.04 14.16
CA THR A 70 1.78 -3.10 13.59
C THR A 70 2.44 -4.45 13.86
N SER A 71 2.34 -4.98 15.07
CA SER A 71 2.89 -6.29 15.44
C SER A 71 2.29 -7.41 14.59
N VAL A 72 0.96 -7.45 14.43
CA VAL A 72 0.29 -8.45 13.58
C VAL A 72 0.78 -8.34 12.13
N LEU A 73 0.88 -7.12 11.59
CA LEU A 73 1.35 -6.92 10.22
C LEU A 73 2.80 -7.39 10.05
N VAL A 74 3.69 -7.01 10.96
CA VAL A 74 5.12 -7.38 10.92
C VAL A 74 5.30 -8.90 11.06
N VAL A 75 4.55 -9.54 11.96
CA VAL A 75 4.59 -11.00 12.13
C VAL A 75 4.08 -11.70 10.86
N ALA A 76 2.95 -11.28 10.31
CA ALA A 76 2.42 -11.84 9.06
C ALA A 76 3.43 -11.71 7.92
N PHE A 77 4.04 -10.53 7.78
CA PHE A 77 5.13 -10.28 6.82
C PHE A 77 6.30 -11.25 7.00
N GLY A 78 6.78 -11.40 8.25
CA GLY A 78 7.91 -12.26 8.57
C GLY A 78 7.63 -13.72 8.26
N VAL A 79 6.45 -14.22 8.64
CA VAL A 79 6.04 -15.61 8.39
C VAL A 79 5.95 -15.88 6.88
N ILE A 80 5.31 -15.01 6.12
CA ILE A 80 5.20 -15.16 4.67
C ILE A 80 6.58 -15.07 4.02
N LEU A 81 7.41 -14.12 4.43
CA LEU A 81 8.74 -13.95 3.86
C LEU A 81 9.61 -15.19 4.08
N VAL A 82 9.61 -15.76 5.28
CA VAL A 82 10.37 -16.99 5.62
C VAL A 82 9.93 -18.16 4.75
N ASP A 83 8.63 -18.35 4.60
CA ASP A 83 8.03 -19.39 3.77
C ASP A 83 8.40 -19.23 2.29
N GLN A 84 8.49 -17.98 1.83
CA GLN A 84 8.68 -17.64 0.42
C GLN A 84 10.14 -17.27 0.06
N ILE A 85 11.11 -17.46 0.97
CA ILE A 85 12.54 -17.23 0.69
C ILE A 85 13.01 -17.96 -0.59
N PRO A 86 12.66 -19.23 -0.84
CA PRO A 86 13.15 -19.95 -2.03
C PRO A 86 12.68 -19.29 -3.33
N VAL A 87 11.38 -18.99 -3.43
CA VAL A 87 10.76 -18.31 -4.58
C VAL A 87 11.35 -16.91 -4.76
N LEU A 88 11.48 -16.18 -3.66
CA LEU A 88 12.07 -14.85 -3.66
C LEU A 88 13.51 -14.87 -4.18
N LYS A 89 14.35 -15.83 -3.77
CA LYS A 89 15.73 -15.95 -4.25
C LYS A 89 15.78 -16.21 -5.76
N LEU A 90 14.90 -17.06 -6.27
CA LEU A 90 14.85 -17.40 -7.69
C LEU A 90 14.43 -16.20 -8.55
N HIS A 91 13.45 -15.43 -8.09
CA HIS A 91 12.84 -14.34 -8.87
C HIS A 91 13.22 -12.93 -8.39
N PHE A 92 14.18 -12.80 -7.47
CA PHE A 92 14.51 -11.54 -6.79
C PHE A 92 14.73 -10.39 -7.77
N ARG A 93 15.56 -10.62 -8.80
CA ARG A 93 15.95 -9.58 -9.76
C ARG A 93 14.76 -9.05 -10.56
N VAL A 94 13.88 -9.96 -11.00
CA VAL A 94 12.68 -9.61 -11.76
C VAL A 94 11.69 -8.88 -10.86
N LEU A 95 11.43 -9.43 -9.67
CA LEU A 95 10.48 -8.86 -8.71
C LEU A 95 10.92 -7.46 -8.25
N PHE A 96 12.19 -7.30 -7.90
CA PHE A 96 12.79 -6.01 -7.55
C PHE A 96 12.71 -5.01 -8.70
N GLY A 97 13.09 -5.44 -9.92
CA GLY A 97 13.07 -4.60 -11.11
C GLY A 97 11.67 -4.06 -11.44
N ILE A 98 10.66 -4.94 -11.45
CA ILE A 98 9.27 -4.56 -11.69
C ILE A 98 8.75 -3.65 -10.59
N THR A 99 9.02 -3.97 -9.32
CA THR A 99 8.57 -3.18 -8.17
C THR A 99 9.16 -1.76 -8.21
N LEU A 100 10.48 -1.64 -8.46
CA LEU A 100 11.14 -0.35 -8.58
C LEU A 100 10.59 0.44 -9.77
N ALA A 101 10.46 -0.19 -10.94
CA ALA A 101 9.91 0.45 -12.14
C ALA A 101 8.49 0.98 -11.88
N MET A 102 7.62 0.18 -11.26
CA MET A 102 6.26 0.59 -10.90
C MET A 102 6.25 1.79 -9.94
N ASN A 103 7.12 1.81 -8.93
CA ASN A 103 7.24 2.97 -8.03
C ASN A 103 7.69 4.22 -8.77
N LEU A 104 8.72 4.12 -9.61
CA LEU A 104 9.25 5.25 -10.36
C LEU A 104 8.22 5.80 -11.36
N VAL A 105 7.56 4.93 -12.12
CA VAL A 105 6.51 5.33 -13.06
C VAL A 105 5.36 6.00 -12.33
N THR A 106 4.89 5.41 -11.23
CA THR A 106 3.80 6.00 -10.42
C THR A 106 4.19 7.36 -9.87
N LEU A 107 5.41 7.48 -9.34
CA LEU A 107 5.91 8.74 -8.79
C LEU A 107 6.05 9.81 -9.88
N ILE A 108 6.62 9.46 -11.04
CA ILE A 108 6.76 10.38 -12.18
C ILE A 108 5.38 10.87 -12.62
N ALA A 109 4.42 9.96 -12.78
CA ALA A 109 3.05 10.31 -13.16
C ALA A 109 2.38 11.23 -12.13
N ALA A 110 2.47 10.90 -10.84
CA ALA A 110 1.91 11.71 -9.76
C ALA A 110 2.53 13.11 -9.72
N ILE A 111 3.86 13.22 -9.83
CA ILE A 111 4.58 14.50 -9.82
C ILE A 111 4.29 15.31 -11.10
N ALA A 112 4.16 14.66 -12.25
CA ALA A 112 3.79 15.33 -13.50
C ALA A 112 2.38 15.90 -13.43
N LEU A 113 1.40 15.12 -12.99
CA LEU A 113 0.02 15.54 -12.87
C LEU A 113 -0.15 16.69 -11.88
N THR A 114 0.46 16.59 -10.70
CA THR A 114 0.42 17.66 -9.69
C THR A 114 1.17 18.92 -10.12
N ARG A 115 2.15 18.82 -11.02
CA ARG A 115 2.77 20.00 -11.68
C ARG A 115 1.83 20.64 -12.68
N MET A 116 1.14 19.85 -13.52
CA MET A 116 0.14 20.36 -14.47
C MET A 116 -1.00 21.08 -13.76
N MET A 117 -1.43 20.56 -12.62
CA MET A 117 -2.43 21.17 -11.74
C MET A 117 -1.90 22.36 -10.93
N LYS A 118 -0.62 22.72 -11.06
CA LYS A 118 0.03 23.84 -10.36
C LYS A 118 -0.08 23.76 -8.81
N LEU A 119 -0.13 22.56 -8.25
CA LEU A 119 -0.19 22.38 -6.80
C LEU A 119 1.09 22.84 -6.10
N ALA A 120 0.95 23.27 -4.85
CA ALA A 120 2.06 23.75 -4.04
C ALA A 120 3.12 22.65 -3.84
N PRO A 121 4.41 23.00 -3.66
CA PRO A 121 5.48 22.01 -3.49
C PRO A 121 5.22 21.02 -2.34
N LYS A 122 4.62 21.48 -1.23
CA LYS A 122 4.29 20.63 -0.09
C LYS A 122 3.22 19.59 -0.44
N GLU A 123 2.16 20.01 -1.13
CA GLU A 123 1.07 19.13 -1.58
C GLU A 123 1.57 18.09 -2.59
N ARG A 124 2.40 18.53 -3.53
CA ARG A 124 3.03 17.66 -4.53
C ARG A 124 3.85 16.54 -3.89
N VAL A 125 4.65 16.85 -2.88
CA VAL A 125 5.44 15.85 -2.15
C VAL A 125 4.53 14.93 -1.36
N ALA A 126 3.50 15.46 -0.69
CA ALA A 126 2.52 14.64 0.04
C ALA A 126 1.82 13.64 -0.88
N ILE A 127 1.34 14.09 -2.04
CA ILE A 127 0.70 13.23 -3.05
C ILE A 127 1.69 12.19 -3.59
N GLY A 128 2.95 12.56 -3.85
CA GLY A 128 3.98 11.63 -4.28
C GLY A 128 4.25 10.52 -3.26
N ILE A 129 4.32 10.87 -1.97
CA ILE A 129 4.49 9.90 -0.87
C ILE A 129 3.27 8.98 -0.79
N GLU A 130 2.06 9.51 -0.86
CA GLU A 130 0.81 8.73 -0.81
C GLU A 130 0.74 7.66 -1.91
N HIS A 131 1.26 7.96 -3.11
CA HIS A 131 1.24 7.02 -4.22
C HIS A 131 2.33 5.92 -4.13
N ILE A 132 3.40 6.17 -3.37
CA ILE A 132 4.48 5.20 -3.12
C ILE A 132 4.14 4.31 -1.92
N MET A 133 3.65 4.92 -0.83
CA MET A 133 3.28 4.26 0.42
C MET A 133 1.86 3.72 0.33
N ARG A 134 1.69 2.60 -0.37
CA ARG A 134 0.38 1.99 -0.59
C ARG A 134 -0.05 1.13 0.59
N GLN A 135 -1.30 0.68 0.55
CA GLN A 135 -1.89 -0.18 1.56
C GLN A 135 -1.51 -1.68 1.39
N GLU A 136 -0.20 -1.96 1.37
CA GLU A 136 0.43 -2.97 2.24
C GLU A 136 -0.43 -4.17 2.65
N GLY A 137 -0.90 -4.09 3.90
CA GLY A 137 -1.58 -5.18 4.57
C GLY A 137 -2.89 -5.62 3.92
N THR A 138 -3.62 -4.70 3.25
CA THR A 138 -4.88 -5.07 2.60
C THR A 138 -4.63 -5.95 1.38
N ALA A 139 -3.64 -5.64 0.54
CA ALA A 139 -3.40 -6.51 -0.62
C ALA A 139 -2.72 -7.83 -0.24
N ILE A 140 -1.92 -7.87 0.84
CA ILE A 140 -1.44 -9.14 1.41
C ILE A 140 -2.61 -9.99 1.91
N TYR A 141 -3.56 -9.39 2.64
CA TYR A 141 -4.78 -10.09 3.07
C TYR A 141 -5.55 -10.66 1.87
N ILE A 142 -5.71 -9.87 0.80
CA ILE A 142 -6.35 -10.30 -0.44
C ILE A 142 -5.60 -11.51 -1.03
N ALA A 143 -4.29 -11.42 -1.24
CA ALA A 143 -3.48 -12.50 -1.81
C ALA A 143 -3.56 -13.79 -0.97
N VAL A 144 -3.31 -13.70 0.34
CA VAL A 144 -3.19 -14.88 1.19
C VAL A 144 -4.53 -15.46 1.63
N THR A 145 -5.51 -14.61 1.96
CA THR A 145 -6.79 -15.06 2.54
C THR A 145 -7.85 -15.28 1.49
N ILE A 146 -7.85 -14.45 0.43
CA ILE A 146 -8.88 -14.52 -0.60
C ILE A 146 -8.42 -15.45 -1.72
N PHE A 147 -7.22 -15.25 -2.25
CA PHE A 147 -6.67 -16.08 -3.33
C PHE A 147 -5.88 -17.30 -2.85
N ALA A 148 -5.75 -17.52 -1.54
CA ALA A 148 -5.00 -18.64 -0.96
C ALA A 148 -3.55 -18.78 -1.49
N SER A 149 -2.95 -17.68 -1.95
CA SER A 149 -1.62 -17.67 -2.55
C SER A 149 -0.68 -16.73 -1.79
N ARG A 150 0.33 -17.33 -1.16
CA ARG A 150 1.41 -16.58 -0.48
C ARG A 150 2.36 -15.94 -1.50
N GLU A 151 2.60 -16.60 -2.63
CA GLU A 151 3.43 -16.09 -3.72
C GLU A 151 2.90 -14.77 -4.28
N MET A 152 1.58 -14.65 -4.43
CA MET A 152 0.92 -13.44 -4.93
C MET A 152 1.10 -12.22 -4.00
N SER A 153 1.55 -12.42 -2.76
CA SER A 153 1.86 -11.34 -1.81
C SER A 153 3.30 -10.82 -1.91
N LEU A 154 4.20 -11.53 -2.60
CA LEU A 154 5.62 -11.18 -2.72
C LEU A 154 5.87 -9.78 -3.30
N PRO A 155 5.14 -9.29 -4.32
CA PRO A 155 5.31 -7.92 -4.82
C PRO A 155 5.08 -6.86 -3.75
N MET A 156 4.09 -7.06 -2.86
CA MET A 156 3.77 -6.13 -1.77
C MET A 156 4.88 -6.16 -0.70
N ILE A 157 5.40 -7.36 -0.44
CA ILE A 157 6.51 -7.55 0.50
C ILE A 157 7.79 -6.87 -0.01
N MET A 158 8.10 -7.01 -1.30
CA MET A 158 9.19 -6.30 -1.96
C MET A 158 8.97 -4.79 -1.99
N ASN A 159 7.72 -4.35 -2.17
CA ASN A 159 7.39 -2.92 -2.25
C ASN A 159 7.75 -2.19 -0.97
N THR A 160 7.53 -2.77 0.22
CA THR A 160 7.77 -2.09 1.50
C THR A 160 9.17 -1.46 1.62
N PRO A 161 10.29 -2.20 1.47
CA PRO A 161 11.62 -1.60 1.53
C PRO A 161 11.92 -0.68 0.32
N VAL A 162 11.46 -1.03 -0.88
CA VAL A 162 11.69 -0.21 -2.10
C VAL A 162 11.02 1.15 -1.97
N ALA A 163 9.74 1.16 -1.60
CA ALA A 163 8.94 2.34 -1.35
C ALA A 163 9.57 3.23 -0.27
N LEU A 164 10.11 2.64 0.81
CA LEU A 164 10.81 3.40 1.86
C LEU A 164 12.03 4.14 1.30
N ILE A 165 12.86 3.46 0.52
CA ILE A 165 14.06 4.06 -0.10
C ILE A 165 13.66 5.17 -1.08
N VAL A 166 12.71 4.89 -1.98
CA VAL A 166 12.24 5.86 -2.99
C VAL A 166 11.58 7.06 -2.32
N GLY A 167 10.78 6.84 -1.28
CA GLY A 167 10.12 7.89 -0.50
C GLY A 167 11.12 8.79 0.23
N ILE A 168 12.13 8.20 0.89
CA ILE A 168 13.22 8.97 1.51
C ILE A 168 13.96 9.80 0.47
N ALA A 169 14.29 9.21 -0.68
CA ALA A 169 14.96 9.93 -1.78
C ALA A 169 14.12 11.12 -2.26
N LEU A 170 12.82 10.93 -2.46
CA LEU A 170 11.88 12.01 -2.84
C LEU A 170 11.89 13.15 -1.80
N VAL A 171 11.83 12.82 -0.52
CA VAL A 171 11.84 13.82 0.56
C VAL A 171 13.16 14.60 0.58
N VAL A 172 14.31 13.91 0.48
CA VAL A 172 15.63 14.54 0.48
C VAL A 172 15.80 15.48 -0.72
N VAL A 173 15.46 15.02 -1.92
CA VAL A 173 15.53 15.84 -3.15
C VAL A 173 14.63 17.07 -3.04
N SER A 174 13.41 16.89 -2.53
CA SER A 174 12.45 17.98 -2.39
C SER A 174 12.89 19.03 -1.37
N ARG A 175 13.46 18.60 -0.24
CA ARG A 175 14.03 19.52 0.77
C ARG A 175 15.19 20.33 0.21
N ARG A 176 16.11 19.68 -0.52
CA ARG A 176 17.25 20.37 -1.15
C ARG A 176 16.79 21.42 -2.18
N TYR A 177 15.76 21.10 -2.97
CA TYR A 177 15.20 22.03 -3.96
C TYR A 177 14.54 23.25 -3.30
N LEU A 178 13.80 23.05 -2.21
CA LEU A 178 13.13 24.14 -1.49
C LEU A 178 14.15 25.06 -0.79
N ASN A 179 15.16 24.49 -0.14
CA ASN A 179 16.21 25.27 0.53
C ASN A 179 17.04 26.10 -0.47
N ARG A 180 17.33 25.57 -1.66
CA ARG A 180 18.01 26.33 -2.73
C ARG A 180 17.19 27.52 -3.25
N LYS A 181 15.86 27.41 -3.29
CA LYS A 181 15.01 28.55 -3.69
C LYS A 181 15.03 29.67 -2.66
N LEU A 182 15.07 29.33 -1.37
CA LEU A 182 15.11 30.31 -0.28
C LEU A 182 16.47 31.02 -0.15
N SER A 183 17.57 30.35 -0.50
CA SER A 183 18.92 30.95 -0.47
C SER A 183 19.24 31.86 -1.65
N VAL A 184 18.43 31.85 -2.72
CA VAL A 184 18.60 32.71 -3.92
C VAL A 184 17.68 33.94 -3.86
N SER A 185 16.74 33.98 -2.91
CA SER A 185 15.80 35.09 -2.69
C SER A 185 16.20 36.01 -1.54
N VAL A 186 17.43 35.87 -1.01
CA VAL A 186 18.07 36.74 0.00
C VAL A 186 19.30 37.35 -0.65
#